data_AF-A0A921MEF5-F1
#
_entry.id   AF-A0A921MEF5-F1
#
_cell.length_a   1.000
_cell.length_b   1.000
_cell.length_c   1.000
_cell.angle_alpha   90.00
_cell.angle_beta   90.00
_cell.angle_gamma   90.00
#
_symmetry.space_group_name_H-M   'P 1'
#
loop_
_entity.id
_entity.type
_entity.pdbx_description
1 polymer ?
#
loop_
_entity_poly.entity_id
_entity_poly.type
_entity_poly.pdbx_seq_one_letter_code
_entity_poly.pdbx_strand_id
1 'polypeptide(L)'
;AQDVLDLEPDFSAVPDAKVGVIGAYPAGASAQFEVRAFVPGVGVAEDPVTGSLNASLAQWLIRTGQAPEHYTAAQGTRLGRAGRISIDREGDDIWVGGATSVVFQGTATV
;
A
#
# COMPACT_ATOMS: atom_id res chain seq x y z
N ALA A 1 3.06 -7.21 -10.19
CA ALA A 1 2.27 -7.56 -8.99
C ALA A 1 2.73 -8.90 -8.44
N GLN A 2 2.77 -9.96 -9.25
CA GLN A 2 3.20 -11.29 -8.81
C GLN A 2 4.60 -11.28 -8.17
N ASP A 3 5.60 -10.68 -8.83
CA ASP A 3 6.94 -10.56 -8.26
C ASP A 3 6.96 -9.88 -6.89
N VAL A 4 6.06 -8.91 -6.65
CA VAL A 4 5.93 -8.23 -5.34
C VAL A 4 5.32 -9.15 -4.30
N LEU A 5 4.29 -9.93 -4.68
CA LEU A 5 3.66 -10.91 -3.80
C LEU A 5 4.63 -12.02 -3.41
N ASP A 6 5.51 -12.43 -4.32
CA ASP A 6 6.45 -13.52 -4.14
C ASP A 6 7.71 -13.14 -3.35
N LEU A 7 7.89 -11.87 -2.98
CA LEU A 7 9.02 -11.45 -2.17
C LEU A 7 9.01 -12.12 -0.79
N GLU A 8 10.13 -12.71 -0.43
CA GLU A 8 10.45 -13.25 0.90
C GLU A 8 11.69 -12.53 1.44
N PRO A 9 11.54 -11.33 2.03
CA PRO A 9 12.69 -10.57 2.49
C PRO A 9 13.30 -11.20 3.74
N ASP A 10 14.63 -11.30 3.76
CA ASP A 10 15.37 -11.62 4.99
C ASP A 10 15.61 -10.35 5.81
N PHE A 11 14.73 -10.11 6.79
CA PHE A 11 14.84 -8.94 7.66
C PHE A 11 16.01 -9.03 8.65
N SER A 12 16.64 -10.19 8.85
CA SER A 12 17.82 -10.29 9.72
C SER A 12 19.01 -9.52 9.15
N ALA A 13 19.08 -9.41 7.82
CA ALA A 13 20.09 -8.61 7.12
C ALA A 13 19.78 -7.10 7.12
N VAL A 14 18.52 -6.71 7.33
CA VAL A 14 18.05 -5.32 7.25
C VAL A 14 17.03 -4.99 8.37
N PRO A 15 17.43 -5.07 9.65
CA PRO A 15 16.49 -5.02 10.78
C PRO A 15 15.74 -3.68 10.90
N ASP A 16 16.30 -2.60 10.38
CA ASP A 16 15.72 -1.25 10.43
C ASP A 16 15.17 -0.78 9.07
N ALA A 17 15.00 -1.70 8.10
CA ALA A 17 14.48 -1.36 6.79
C ALA A 17 13.14 -0.63 6.86
N LYS A 18 12.96 0.35 5.97
CA LYS A 18 11.69 1.00 5.65
C LYS A 18 11.56 1.02 4.13
N VAL A 19 11.10 -0.10 3.59
CA VAL A 19 11.12 -0.37 2.15
C VAL A 19 9.70 -0.60 1.65
N GLY A 20 9.27 0.21 0.68
CA GLY A 20 8.06 -0.01 -0.09
C GLY A 20 8.40 -0.66 -1.42
N VAL A 21 7.61 -1.65 -1.82
CA VAL A 21 7.70 -2.29 -3.15
C VAL A 21 6.34 -2.20 -3.83
N ILE A 22 6.37 -2.02 -5.15
CA ILE A 22 5.17 -1.86 -5.98
C ILE A 22 5.34 -2.60 -7.30
N GLY A 23 4.25 -3.20 -7.80
CA GLY A 23 4.26 -3.86 -9.09
C GLY A 23 2.88 -3.88 -9.72
N ALA A 24 2.81 -3.57 -11.02
CA ALA A 24 1.56 -3.50 -11.76
C ALA A 24 0.88 -4.87 -11.89
N TYR A 25 -0.45 -4.88 -11.84
CA TYR A 25 -1.28 -6.00 -12.25
C TYR A 25 -1.49 -5.97 -13.78
N PRO A 26 -1.89 -7.10 -14.40
CA PRO A 26 -2.38 -7.10 -15.77
C PRO A 26 -3.61 -6.19 -15.95
N ALA A 27 -3.80 -5.68 -17.16
CA ALA A 27 -4.98 -4.89 -17.50
C ALA A 27 -6.28 -5.67 -17.22
N GLY A 28 -7.29 -4.99 -16.66
CA GLY A 28 -8.58 -5.59 -16.30
C GLY A 28 -8.62 -6.23 -14.90
N ALA A 29 -7.51 -6.25 -14.16
CA ALA A 29 -7.52 -6.61 -12.74
C ALA A 29 -8.32 -5.58 -11.90
N SER A 30 -8.75 -6.00 -10.70
CA SER A 30 -9.54 -5.16 -9.78
C SER A 30 -8.75 -4.02 -9.12
N ALA A 31 -7.42 -4.05 -9.24
CA ALA A 31 -6.50 -2.98 -8.84
C ALA A 31 -5.38 -2.89 -9.89
N GLN A 32 -4.79 -1.71 -10.06
CA GLN A 32 -3.70 -1.50 -11.01
C GLN A 32 -2.34 -1.91 -10.44
N PHE A 33 -2.15 -1.83 -9.13
CA PHE A 33 -0.86 -2.11 -8.48
C PHE A 33 -1.03 -2.96 -7.23
N GLU A 34 -0.08 -3.86 -6.98
CA GLU A 34 0.14 -4.44 -5.65
C GLU A 34 1.26 -3.65 -4.97
N VAL A 35 1.08 -3.33 -3.69
CA VAL A 35 2.05 -2.68 -2.84
C VAL A 35 2.34 -3.56 -1.63
N ARG A 36 3.58 -3.58 -1.16
CA ARG A 36 3.96 -4.09 0.17
C ARG A 36 4.89 -3.11 0.86
N ALA A 37 4.80 -3.05 2.18
CA ALA A 37 5.56 -2.12 3.02
C ALA A 37 6.28 -2.88 4.13
N PHE A 38 7.60 -2.98 4.03
CA PHE A 38 8.45 -3.67 4.99
C PHE A 38 9.05 -2.70 5.99
N VAL A 39 8.78 -2.92 7.28
CA VAL A 39 9.15 -2.02 8.38
C VAL A 39 9.61 -2.76 9.65
N PRO A 40 10.47 -3.80 9.58
CA PRO A 40 10.80 -4.68 10.72
C PRO A 40 11.20 -3.96 12.02
N GLY A 41 11.87 -2.81 11.93
CA GLY A 41 12.31 -2.03 13.09
C GLY A 41 11.20 -1.35 13.90
N VAL A 42 9.94 -1.34 13.44
CA VAL A 42 8.81 -0.71 14.16
C VAL A 42 7.94 -1.71 14.93
N GLY A 43 8.40 -2.95 15.09
CA GLY A 43 7.68 -4.01 15.82
C GLY A 43 6.69 -4.80 14.98
N VAL A 44 6.59 -4.50 13.68
CA VAL A 44 5.82 -5.25 12.67
C VAL A 44 6.71 -5.45 11.45
N ALA A 45 6.83 -6.68 10.96
CA ALA A 45 7.67 -6.98 9.79
C ALA A 45 7.14 -6.34 8.50
N GLU A 46 5.83 -6.43 8.27
CA GLU A 46 5.13 -5.88 7.11
C GLU A 46 3.82 -5.21 7.53
N ASP A 47 3.62 -3.96 7.10
CA ASP A 47 2.40 -3.20 7.39
C ASP A 47 1.27 -3.61 6.42
N PRO A 48 0.10 -4.03 6.92
CA PRO A 48 -1.01 -4.50 6.09
C PRO A 48 -1.58 -3.45 5.13
N VAL A 49 -1.61 -2.16 5.50
CA VAL A 49 -2.09 -1.06 4.64
C VAL A 49 -1.43 0.26 5.06
N THR A 50 -0.60 0.83 4.19
CA THR A 50 0.19 2.03 4.49
C THR A 50 -0.24 3.19 3.61
N GLY A 51 -1.12 4.06 4.12
CA GLY A 51 -1.66 5.20 3.36
C GLY A 51 -0.57 6.19 2.89
N SER A 52 0.40 6.51 3.75
CA SER A 52 1.49 7.44 3.44
C SER A 52 2.43 6.96 2.34
N LEU A 53 2.70 5.65 2.30
CA LEU A 53 3.46 5.03 1.21
C LEU A 53 2.69 5.16 -0.12
N ASN A 54 1.40 4.84 -0.12
CA ASN A 54 0.55 4.97 -1.31
C ASN A 54 0.49 6.42 -1.83
N ALA A 55 0.41 7.41 -0.93
CA ALA A 55 0.49 8.84 -1.30
C ALA A 55 1.82 9.18 -2.00
N SER A 56 2.94 8.67 -1.48
CA SER A 56 4.28 8.92 -2.03
C SER A 56 4.46 8.23 -3.39
N LEU A 57 3.97 7.00 -3.52
CA LEU A 57 3.97 6.25 -4.78
C LEU A 57 3.13 6.94 -5.84
N ALA A 58 1.93 7.42 -5.50
CA ALA A 58 1.06 8.16 -6.41
C ALA A 58 1.74 9.41 -6.98
N GLN A 59 2.34 10.24 -6.11
CA GLN A 59 3.08 11.42 -6.54
C GLN A 59 4.20 11.09 -7.54
N TRP A 60 4.92 10.00 -7.30
CA TRP A 60 5.99 9.55 -8.19
C TRP A 60 5.48 8.96 -9.51
N LEU A 61 4.58 7.98 -9.44
CA LEU A 61 4.10 7.22 -10.60
C LEU A 61 3.29 8.09 -11.55
N ILE A 62 2.42 8.96 -11.04
CA ILE A 62 1.61 9.86 -11.86
C ILE A 62 2.52 10.88 -12.56
N ARG A 63 3.44 11.53 -11.81
CA ARG A 63 4.37 12.51 -12.38
C ARG A 63 5.28 11.91 -13.47
N THR A 64 5.60 10.62 -13.37
CA THR A 64 6.44 9.91 -14.35
C THR A 64 5.66 9.20 -15.45
N GLY A 65 4.32 9.34 -15.48
CA GLY A 65 3.45 8.72 -16.48
C GLY A 65 3.33 7.20 -16.37
N GLN A 66 3.71 6.62 -15.23
CA GLN A 66 3.63 5.17 -14.98
C GLN A 66 2.27 4.73 -14.43
N ALA A 67 1.48 5.67 -13.92
CA ALA A 67 0.12 5.44 -13.44
C ALA A 67 -0.83 6.52 -14.00
N PRO A 68 -2.11 6.19 -14.22
CA PRO A 68 -3.13 7.20 -14.51
C PRO A 68 -3.40 8.06 -13.26
N GLU A 69 -4.08 9.20 -13.46
CA GLU A 69 -4.44 10.13 -12.37
C GLU A 69 -5.39 9.53 -11.34
N HIS A 70 -6.18 8.53 -11.74
CA HIS A 70 -7.09 7.80 -10.86
C HIS A 70 -6.77 6.30 -10.94
N TYR A 71 -6.45 5.69 -9.81
CA TYR A 71 -6.21 4.25 -9.75
C TYR A 71 -6.47 3.65 -8.39
N THR A 72 -6.61 2.32 -8.36
CA THR A 72 -6.68 1.55 -7.13
C THR A 72 -5.40 0.76 -6.94
N ALA A 73 -4.80 0.86 -5.76
CA ALA A 73 -3.75 -0.04 -5.30
C ALA A 73 -4.32 -1.09 -4.32
N ALA A 74 -3.79 -2.30 -4.39
CA ALA A 74 -4.01 -3.35 -3.41
C ALA A 74 -2.79 -3.45 -2.48
N GLN A 75 -3.02 -3.70 -1.19
CA GLN A 75 -1.98 -3.95 -0.20
C GLN A 75 -2.46 -4.97 0.83
N GLY A 76 -1.51 -5.74 1.38
CA GLY A 76 -1.76 -6.70 2.45
C GLY A 76 -2.25 -8.06 1.94
N THR A 77 -2.32 -8.27 0.62
CA THR A 77 -2.73 -9.54 0.01
C THR A 77 -1.89 -10.71 0.52
N ARG A 78 -0.57 -10.53 0.64
CA ARG A 78 0.35 -11.56 1.18
C ARG A 78 0.05 -11.91 2.64
N LEU A 79 -0.46 -10.96 3.42
CA LEU A 79 -0.85 -11.12 4.82
C LEU A 79 -2.30 -11.61 4.99
N GLY A 80 -2.98 -11.99 3.90
CA GLY A 80 -4.39 -12.38 3.94
C GLY A 80 -5.34 -11.21 4.21
N ARG A 81 -4.91 -9.97 3.96
CA ARG A 81 -5.73 -8.76 4.04
C ARG A 81 -6.13 -8.30 2.64
N ALA A 82 -7.19 -7.52 2.55
CA ALA A 82 -7.74 -7.05 1.27
C ALA A 82 -7.82 -5.52 1.22
N GLY A 83 -6.71 -4.84 1.56
CA GLY A 83 -6.63 -3.39 1.46
C GLY A 83 -6.89 -2.93 0.02
N ARG A 84 -7.77 -1.95 -0.15
CA ARG A 84 -8.03 -1.28 -1.44
C ARG A 84 -7.92 0.22 -1.22
N ILE A 85 -6.90 0.80 -1.83
CA ILE A 85 -6.54 2.20 -1.69
C ILE A 85 -6.89 2.88 -3.01
N SER A 86 -7.82 3.83 -2.95
CA SER A 86 -8.15 4.71 -4.06
C SER A 86 -7.20 5.89 -4.07
N ILE A 87 -6.60 6.14 -5.23
CA ILE A 87 -5.79 7.32 -5.51
C ILE A 87 -6.56 8.18 -6.50
N ASP A 88 -6.65 9.47 -6.18
CA ASP A 88 -7.25 10.49 -7.03
C ASP A 88 -6.33 11.71 -7.08
N ARG A 89 -5.99 12.20 -8.27
CA ARG A 89 -5.25 13.43 -8.44
C ARG A 89 -6.20 14.57 -8.79
N GLU A 90 -6.24 15.58 -7.94
CA GLU A 90 -6.99 16.81 -8.16
C GLU A 90 -6.02 18.00 -8.24
N GLY A 91 -5.72 18.44 -9.46
CA GLY A 91 -4.72 19.49 -9.69
C GLY A 91 -3.32 19.03 -9.25
N ASP A 92 -2.78 19.67 -8.22
CA ASP A 92 -1.47 19.31 -7.64
C ASP A 92 -1.58 18.38 -6.41
N ASP A 93 -2.79 18.19 -5.90
CA ASP A 93 -3.05 17.39 -4.72
C ASP A 93 -3.27 15.91 -5.08
N ILE A 94 -2.85 15.03 -4.17
CA ILE A 94 -3.10 13.60 -4.22
C ILE A 94 -4.00 13.22 -3.05
N TRP A 95 -5.20 12.76 -3.37
CA TRP A 95 -6.13 12.18 -2.43
C TRP A 95 -5.90 10.68 -2.30
N VAL A 96 -5.84 10.22 -1.05
CA VAL A 96 -5.72 8.79 -0.72
C VAL A 96 -6.93 8.40 0.11
N GLY A 97 -7.73 7.48 -0.43
CA GLY A 97 -8.99 7.05 0.17
C GLY A 97 -9.12 5.54 0.22
N GLY A 98 -10.13 5.07 0.94
CA GLY A 98 -10.48 3.66 1.04
C GLY A 98 -11.74 3.46 1.87
N ALA A 99 -12.45 2.36 1.63
CA ALA A 99 -13.61 2.02 2.44
C ALA A 99 -13.18 1.57 3.84
N THR A 100 -13.93 1.97 4.86
CA THR A 100 -13.69 1.61 6.26
C THR A 100 -14.91 0.94 6.86
N SER A 101 -14.70 -0.08 7.70
CA SER A 101 -15.75 -0.72 8.50
C SER A 101 -15.36 -0.72 9.97
N VAL A 102 -16.28 -0.28 10.83
CA VAL A 102 -16.09 -0.33 12.28
C VAL A 102 -16.16 -1.79 12.72
N VAL A 103 -15.08 -2.30 13.32
CA VAL A 103 -15.00 -3.70 13.82
C VAL A 103 -15.42 -3.80 15.28
N PHE A 104 -15.04 -2.82 16.09
CA PHE A 104 -15.40 -2.75 17.50
C PHE A 104 -15.80 -1.33 17.87
N GLN A 105 -16.79 -1.22 18.74
CA GLN A 105 -17.24 0.03 19.34
C GLN A 105 -17.40 -0.21 20.84
N GLY A 106 -16.86 0.71 21.65
CA GLY A 106 -16.89 0.58 23.11
C GLY A 106 -16.46 1.87 23.79
N THR A 107 -16.19 1.76 25.09
CA THR A 107 -15.73 2.87 25.95
C THR A 107 -14.47 2.45 26.71
N ALA A 108 -13.63 3.43 27.06
CA ALA A 108 -12.43 3.23 27.89
C ALA A 108 -12.45 4.23 29.06
N THR A 109 -12.04 3.80 30.24
CA THR A 109 -11.81 4.70 31.39
C THR A 109 -10.43 5.33 31.23
N VAL A 110 -10.37 6.65 31.40
CA VAL A 110 -9.13 7.44 31.36
C VAL A 110 -8.70 7.77 32.77
#